data_AF-A0A813F0K8-F1
#
_entry.id   AF-A0A813F0K8-F1
#
_cell.length_a   1.000
_cell.length_b   1.000
_cell.length_c   1.000
_cell.angle_alpha   90.00
_cell.angle_beta   90.00
_cell.angle_gamma   90.00
#
_symmetry.space_group_name_H-M   'P 1'
#
loop_
_entity.id
_entity.type
_entity.pdbx_description
1 polymer ?
#
loop_
_entity_poly.entity_id
_entity_poly.type
_entity_poly.pdbx_seq_one_letter_code
_entity_poly.pdbx_strand_id
1 'polypeptide(L)'
;DSGSQRSGGAGSWRDALYQLHRRLSEASVISDPQKARIGPAVFISALRACDRAREWSWALHVLSLMRKRGFKESVVHLGAAAGACGKASEWMRALGILAECPQLGVSPD
;
A
#
# COMPACT_ATOMS: atom_id res chain seq x y z
N ASP A 1 -11.42 -16.15 -30.56
CA ASP A 1 -10.74 -14.85 -30.67
C ASP A 1 -9.78 -14.74 -29.52
N SER A 2 -8.52 -14.98 -29.83
CA SER A 2 -7.45 -15.24 -28.87
C SER A 2 -6.76 -13.92 -28.52
N GLY A 3 -7.19 -13.29 -27.43
CA GLY A 3 -6.54 -12.12 -26.83
C GLY A 3 -5.36 -12.53 -25.97
N SER A 4 -4.25 -12.82 -26.64
CA SER A 4 -2.95 -13.25 -26.11
C SER A 4 -2.45 -12.45 -24.90
N GLN A 5 -1.87 -13.21 -23.97
CA GLN A 5 -1.03 -12.83 -22.84
C GLN A 5 -0.32 -11.46 -22.99
N ARG A 6 -0.66 -10.52 -22.12
CA ARG A 6 0.28 -9.48 -21.66
C ARG A 6 1.08 -10.02 -20.48
N SER A 7 2.06 -10.87 -20.80
CA SER A 7 3.23 -11.08 -19.95
C SER A 7 4.14 -9.88 -20.13
N GLY A 8 4.35 -9.11 -19.06
CA GLY A 8 5.19 -7.92 -19.09
C GLY A 8 5.39 -7.35 -17.69
N GLY A 9 6.21 -8.03 -16.88
CA GLY A 9 6.83 -7.43 -15.69
C GLY A 9 5.98 -7.30 -14.42
N ALA A 10 5.03 -8.21 -14.17
CA ALA A 10 4.24 -8.25 -12.94
C ALA A 10 4.91 -9.06 -11.81
N GLY A 11 6.22 -8.90 -11.62
CA GLY A 11 6.89 -9.41 -10.42
C GLY A 11 6.85 -8.35 -9.32
N SER A 12 6.09 -8.44 -8.24
CA SER A 12 4.99 -9.31 -7.87
C SER A 12 4.49 -8.63 -6.59
N TRP A 13 3.36 -7.90 -6.63
CA TRP A 13 2.81 -7.32 -5.41
C TRP A 13 2.55 -8.42 -4.37
N ARG A 14 2.23 -9.63 -4.84
CA ARG A 14 2.16 -10.86 -4.06
C ARG A 14 3.48 -11.26 -3.40
N ASP A 15 4.61 -11.17 -4.10
CA ASP A 15 5.94 -11.42 -3.52
C ASP A 15 6.33 -10.32 -2.54
N ALA A 16 6.02 -9.05 -2.85
CA ALA A 16 6.25 -7.95 -1.92
C ALA A 16 5.40 -8.11 -0.64
N LEU A 17 4.15 -8.55 -0.76
CA LEU A 17 3.27 -8.87 0.37
C LEU A 17 3.68 -10.14 1.10
N TYR A 18 4.13 -11.18 0.40
CA TYR A 18 4.65 -12.40 1.01
C TYR A 18 5.91 -12.10 1.82
N GLN A 19 6.82 -11.31 1.26
CA GLN A 19 8.01 -10.84 1.99
C GLN A 19 7.66 -9.93 3.16
N LEU A 20 6.64 -9.08 3.02
CA LEU A 20 6.13 -8.27 4.12
C LEU A 20 5.58 -9.19 5.22
N HIS A 21 4.57 -10.01 4.94
CA HIS A 21 3.93 -10.90 5.90
C HIS A 21 4.90 -11.87 6.58
N ARG A 22 5.82 -12.47 5.81
CA ARG A 22 6.86 -13.34 6.36
C ARG A 22 7.73 -12.57 7.35
N ARG A 23 8.16 -11.35 7.02
CA ARG A 23 8.92 -10.49 7.94
C ARG A 23 8.09 -9.98 9.13
N LEU A 24 6.77 -9.76 8.99
CA LEU A 24 5.90 -9.41 10.13
C LEU A 24 5.77 -10.59 11.10
N SER A 25 5.66 -11.82 10.57
CA SER A 25 5.51 -13.05 11.35
C SER A 25 6.82 -13.48 12.01
N GLU A 26 7.96 -13.35 11.32
CA GLU A 26 9.29 -13.63 11.88
C GLU A 26 9.70 -12.60 12.94
N ALA A 27 9.24 -11.35 12.83
CA ALA A 27 9.50 -10.31 13.82
C ALA A 27 8.79 -10.53 15.17
N SER A 28 7.79 -11.43 15.25
CA SER A 28 7.18 -11.83 16.52
C SER A 28 7.99 -12.91 17.26
N VAL A 29 8.98 -13.55 16.64
CA VAL A 29 9.68 -14.72 17.20
C VAL A 29 11.15 -14.42 17.58
N ILE A 30 11.71 -13.27 17.17
CA ILE A 30 13.14 -12.98 17.42
C ILE A 30 13.29 -11.59 18.08
N SER A 31 13.76 -11.58 19.33
CA SER A 31 14.18 -10.42 20.12
C SER A 31 15.42 -9.69 19.56
N ASP A 32 15.52 -9.54 18.24
CA ASP A 32 16.64 -8.87 17.58
C ASP A 32 16.18 -7.49 17.06
N PRO A 33 16.42 -6.41 17.82
CA PRO A 33 15.93 -5.06 17.50
C PRO A 33 16.51 -4.49 16.19
N GLN A 34 17.49 -5.16 15.57
CA GLN A 34 18.11 -4.72 14.32
C GLN A 34 17.51 -5.35 13.05
N LYS A 35 16.71 -6.42 13.12
CA LYS A 35 16.12 -7.09 11.94
C LYS A 35 14.69 -6.62 11.59
N ALA A 36 14.06 -5.84 12.47
CA ALA A 36 12.71 -5.28 12.30
C ALA A 36 12.68 -3.89 11.63
N ARG A 37 13.72 -3.48 10.88
CA ARG A 37 13.73 -2.21 10.14
C ARG A 37 12.83 -2.28 8.89
N ILE A 38 11.54 -2.56 9.07
CA ILE A 38 10.54 -2.26 8.04
C ILE A 38 10.40 -0.74 8.04
N GLY A 39 11.24 -0.10 7.24
CA GLY A 39 11.21 1.34 7.06
C GLY A 39 9.99 1.79 6.24
N PRO A 40 9.66 3.09 6.28
CA PRO A 40 8.57 3.67 5.49
C PRO A 40 8.65 3.33 3.99
N ALA A 41 9.86 3.12 3.46
CA ALA A 41 10.13 2.74 2.08
C ALA A 41 9.46 1.41 1.63
N VAL A 42 9.30 0.45 2.54
CA VAL A 42 8.67 -0.85 2.22
C VAL A 42 7.17 -0.68 1.99
N PHE A 43 6.53 0.16 2.78
CA PHE A 43 5.09 0.42 2.65
C PHE A 43 4.76 1.14 1.36
N ILE A 44 5.52 2.17 0.98
CA ILE A 44 5.29 2.84 -0.31
C ILE A 44 5.52 1.91 -1.50
N SER A 45 6.48 1.00 -1.41
CA SER A 45 6.72 0.00 -2.46
C SER A 45 5.53 -0.95 -2.59
N ALA A 46 4.97 -1.42 -1.48
CA ALA A 46 3.77 -2.24 -1.45
C ALA A 46 2.55 -1.48 -2.00
N LEU A 47 2.35 -0.22 -1.61
CA LEU A 47 1.25 0.62 -2.09
C LEU A 47 1.33 0.88 -3.61
N ARG A 48 2.52 1.18 -4.14
CA ARG A 48 2.73 1.33 -5.60
C ARG A 48 2.47 0.02 -6.34
N ALA A 49 2.79 -1.12 -5.73
CA ALA A 49 2.47 -2.41 -6.31
C ALA A 49 0.95 -2.66 -6.32
N CYS A 50 0.24 -2.32 -5.25
CA CYS A 50 -1.23 -2.36 -5.17
C CYS A 50 -1.88 -1.43 -6.19
N ASP A 51 -1.34 -0.22 -6.38
CA ASP A 51 -1.78 0.76 -7.38
C ASP A 51 -1.69 0.22 -8.81
N ARG A 52 -0.57 -0.42 -9.15
CA ARG A 52 -0.42 -1.08 -10.47
C ARG A 52 -1.34 -2.28 -10.62
N ALA A 53 -1.57 -3.03 -9.54
CA ALA A 53 -2.41 -4.21 -9.53
C ALA A 53 -3.91 -3.90 -9.44
N ARG A 54 -4.30 -2.64 -9.16
CA ARG A 54 -5.70 -2.24 -8.89
C ARG A 54 -6.29 -2.94 -7.66
N GLU A 55 -5.44 -3.28 -6.70
CA GLU A 55 -5.79 -4.00 -5.48
C GLU A 55 -6.02 -3.01 -4.32
N TRP A 56 -7.22 -2.40 -4.30
CA TRP A 56 -7.57 -1.38 -3.31
C TRP A 56 -7.63 -1.91 -1.87
N SER A 57 -8.08 -3.16 -1.69
CA SER A 57 -8.24 -3.81 -0.38
C SER A 57 -6.89 -3.96 0.32
N TRP A 58 -5.87 -4.38 -0.43
CA TRP A 58 -4.50 -4.47 0.03
C TRP A 58 -3.88 -3.10 0.29
N ALA A 59 -4.15 -2.10 -0.56
CA ALA A 59 -3.66 -0.75 -0.33
C ALA A 59 -4.14 -0.19 1.02
N LEU A 60 -5.42 -0.38 1.36
CA LEU A 60 -5.99 0.01 2.65
C LEU A 60 -5.41 -0.80 3.83
N HIS A 61 -5.14 -2.09 3.62
CA HIS A 61 -4.51 -2.93 4.63
C HIS A 61 -3.09 -2.44 4.95
N VAL A 62 -2.32 -2.06 3.93
CA VAL A 62 -0.95 -1.54 4.08
C VAL A 62 -0.95 -0.20 4.83
N LEU A 63 -1.86 0.73 4.53
CA LEU A 63 -2.04 1.97 5.30
C LEU A 63 -2.39 1.68 6.77
N SER A 64 -3.36 0.80 7.01
CA SER A 64 -3.75 0.39 8.36
C SER A 64 -2.57 -0.21 9.14
N LEU A 65 -1.72 -0.99 8.48
CA LEU A 65 -0.52 -1.58 9.07
C LEU A 65 0.54 -0.51 9.41
N MET A 66 0.70 0.53 8.57
CA MET A 66 1.57 1.67 8.87
C MET A 66 1.11 2.38 10.14
N ARG A 67 -0.19 2.69 10.26
CA ARG A 67 -0.78 3.34 11.44
C ARG A 67 -0.56 2.52 12.70
N LYS A 68 -0.84 1.21 12.65
CA LYS A 68 -0.63 0.28 13.78
C LYS A 68 0.81 0.23 14.27
N ARG A 69 1.77 0.52 13.39
CA ARG A 69 3.21 0.56 13.71
C ARG A 69 3.70 1.95 14.09
N GLY A 70 2.81 2.93 14.20
CA GLY A 70 3.15 4.30 14.56
C GLY A 70 3.82 5.11 13.44
N PHE A 71 3.81 4.60 12.20
CA PHE A 71 4.34 5.38 11.07
C PHE A 71 3.31 6.40 10.60
N LYS A 72 3.74 7.66 10.49
CA LYS A 72 2.92 8.72 9.90
C LYS A 72 2.85 8.54 8.39
N GLU A 73 1.65 8.44 7.86
CA GLU A 73 1.43 8.39 6.42
C GLU A 73 1.75 9.75 5.82
N SER A 74 2.58 9.74 4.78
CA SER A 74 2.83 10.90 3.94
C SER A 74 1.89 10.92 2.73
N VAL A 75 1.74 12.07 2.08
CA VAL A 75 0.97 12.28 0.84
C VAL A 75 1.26 11.20 -0.21
N VAL A 76 2.52 10.76 -0.30
CA VAL A 76 2.94 9.73 -1.26
C VAL A 76 2.26 8.37 -0.99
N HIS A 77 2.03 8.02 0.29
CA HIS A 77 1.36 6.78 0.67
C HIS A 77 -0.14 6.87 0.37
N LEU A 78 -0.77 7.97 0.79
CA LEU A 78 -2.20 8.21 0.56
C LEU A 78 -2.52 8.30 -0.94
N GLY A 79 -1.69 9.00 -1.72
CA GLY A 79 -1.84 9.09 -3.18
C GLY A 79 -1.68 7.74 -3.89
N ALA A 80 -0.74 6.90 -3.45
CA ALA A 80 -0.60 5.56 -4.01
C ALA A 80 -1.82 4.67 -3.68
N ALA A 81 -2.35 4.75 -2.45
CA ALA A 81 -3.56 4.04 -2.07
C ALA A 81 -4.80 4.53 -2.82
N ALA A 82 -4.96 5.85 -2.93
CA ALA A 82 -6.04 6.47 -3.70
C ALA A 82 -5.95 6.13 -5.19
N GLY A 83 -4.75 6.04 -5.77
CA GLY A 83 -4.52 5.55 -7.12
C GLY A 83 -5.00 4.12 -7.32
N ALA A 84 -4.72 3.22 -6.36
CA ALA A 84 -5.21 1.84 -6.38
C ALA A 84 -6.74 1.80 -6.36
N CYS A 85 -7.37 2.60 -5.49
CA CYS A 85 -8.83 2.73 -5.40
C CYS A 85 -9.43 3.29 -6.70
N GLY A 86 -8.87 4.38 -7.26
CA GLY A 86 -9.36 4.99 -8.48
C GLY A 86 -9.27 4.05 -9.69
N LYS A 87 -8.17 3.30 -9.82
CA LYS A 87 -8.01 2.31 -10.91
C LYS A 87 -8.89 1.08 -10.75
N ALA A 88 -9.36 0.80 -9.53
CA ALA A 88 -10.27 -0.29 -9.23
C ALA A 88 -11.75 0.13 -9.27
N SER A 89 -12.05 1.32 -9.78
CA SER A 89 -13.40 1.92 -9.79
C SER A 89 -13.99 2.22 -8.41
N GLU A 90 -13.17 2.20 -7.35
CA GLU A 90 -13.54 2.52 -5.97
C GLU A 90 -13.25 3.99 -5.64
N TRP A 91 -13.77 4.90 -6.48
CA TRP A 91 -13.47 6.33 -6.41
C TRP A 91 -13.93 6.99 -5.08
N MET A 92 -15.04 6.54 -4.49
CA MET A 92 -15.48 7.04 -3.18
C MET A 92 -14.45 6.77 -2.08
N ARG A 93 -13.80 5.60 -2.11
CA ARG A 93 -12.71 5.28 -1.17
C ARG A 93 -11.46 6.11 -1.47
N ALA A 94 -11.15 6.31 -2.75
CA ALA A 94 -10.04 7.17 -3.15
C ALA A 94 -10.21 8.60 -2.62
N LEU A 95 -11.43 9.15 -2.71
CA LEU A 95 -11.76 10.46 -2.15
C LEU A 95 -11.65 10.49 -0.62
N GLY A 96 -12.13 9.45 0.07
CA GLY A 96 -11.97 9.32 1.52
C GLY A 96 -10.50 9.36 1.96
N ILE A 97 -9.64 8.58 1.28
CA ILE A 97 -8.19 8.57 1.54
C ILE A 97 -7.55 9.93 1.26
N LEU A 98 -7.98 10.61 0.19
CA LEU A 98 -7.47 11.94 -0.16
C LEU A 98 -7.95 13.03 0.80
N ALA A 99 -9.15 12.91 1.36
CA ALA A 99 -9.67 13.80 2.40
C ALA A 99 -8.89 13.68 3.71
N GLU A 100 -8.38 12.48 4.03
CA GLU A 100 -7.48 12.28 5.16
C GLU A 100 -6.09 12.90 4.96
N CYS A 101 -5.78 13.42 3.76
CA CYS A 101 -4.48 13.98 3.44
C CYS A 101 -4.37 15.44 3.92
N PRO A 102 -3.62 15.74 5.01
CA PRO A 102 -3.62 17.06 5.64
C PRO A 102 -3.00 18.16 4.77
N GLN A 103 -2.24 17.79 3.73
CA GLN A 103 -1.66 18.74 2.78
C GLN A 103 -2.59 19.06 1.61
N LEU A 104 -3.68 18.31 1.43
CA LEU A 104 -4.57 18.57 0.30
C LEU A 104 -5.48 19.78 0.54
N GLY A 105 -5.53 20.33 1.76
CA GLY A 105 -6.22 21.58 2.05
C GLY A 105 -7.68 21.62 1.58
N VAL A 106 -8.28 20.47 1.32
CA VAL A 106 -9.69 20.36 0.96
C VAL A 106 -10.44 20.49 2.28
N SER A 107 -10.67 21.74 2.65
CA SER A 107 -11.87 22.09 3.38
C SER A 107 -13.03 21.51 2.57
N PRO A 108 -13.79 20.54 3.11
CA PRO A 108 -15.10 20.27 2.53
C PRO A 108 -15.92 21.54 2.76
N ASP A 109 -16.27 22.24 1.68
CA ASP A 109 -17.32 23.27 1.69
C ASP A 109 -18.70 22.57 1.72
#